data_AF-A0A511XID8-F1
#
_entry.id   AF-A0A511XID8-F1
#
_cell.length_a   1.000
_cell.length_b   1.000
_cell.length_c   1.000
_cell.angle_alpha   90.00
_cell.angle_beta   90.00
_cell.angle_gamma   90.00
#
_symmetry.space_group_name_H-M   'P 1'
#
loop_
_entity.id
_entity.type
_entity.pdbx_description
1 polymer ?
#
loop_
_entity_poly.entity_id
_entity_poly.type
_entity_poly.pdbx_seq_one_letter_code
_entity_poly.pdbx_strand_id
1 'polypeptide(L)' 'MAGIRSDDDDKERAAVLEMARDVAVLARQVDLVIPDDCLPGVIFNIETLRGYVALVDGLVLPDDCEPAFGYVP' A
#
# COMPACT_ATOMS: atom_id res chain seq x y z
N MET A 1 27.23 -12.63 -20.98
CA MET A 1 26.75 -12.09 -19.69
C MET A 1 25.52 -11.20 -19.93
N ALA A 2 24.33 -11.79 -20.10
CA ALA A 2 23.07 -11.04 -20.31
C ALA A 2 21.89 -11.55 -19.46
N GLY A 3 22.09 -12.57 -18.62
CA GLY A 3 21.00 -13.27 -17.93
C GLY A 3 20.51 -12.65 -16.62
N ILE A 4 21.28 -11.76 -15.98
CA ILE A 4 20.94 -11.26 -14.63
C ILE A 4 19.87 -10.15 -14.67
N ARG A 5 19.82 -9.31 -15.71
CA ARG A 5 18.86 -8.20 -15.81
C ARG A 5 17.44 -8.64 -16.16
N SER A 6 17.29 -9.69 -16.96
CA SER A 6 15.97 -10.18 -17.39
C SER A 6 15.13 -10.73 -16.22
N ASP A 7 15.77 -11.41 -15.27
CA ASP A 7 15.08 -12.02 -14.13
C ASP A 7 14.59 -10.98 -13.12
N ASP A 8 15.31 -9.87 -12.96
CA ASP A 8 14.93 -8.78 -12.05
C ASP A 8 13.79 -7.94 -12.65
N ASP A 9 13.82 -7.66 -13.95
CA ASP A 9 12.74 -6.96 -14.66
C ASP A 9 11.41 -7.74 -14.60
N ASP A 10 11.47 -9.07 -14.72
CA ASP A 10 10.29 -9.93 -14.62
C ASP A 10 9.71 -9.99 -13.19
N LYS A 11 10.58 -9.99 -12.16
CA LYS A 11 10.15 -9.90 -10.76
C LYS A 11 9.50 -8.56 -10.45
N GLU A 12 10.11 -7.47 -10.91
CA GLU A 12 9.56 -6.12 -10.74
C GLU A 12 8.17 -6.02 -11.38
N ARG A 13 8.03 -6.52 -12.61
CA ARG A 13 6.73 -6.55 -13.29
C ARG A 13 5.70 -7.39 -12.54
N ALA A 14 6.09 -8.54 -11.99
CA ALA A 14 5.21 -9.38 -11.19
C ALA A 14 4.74 -8.68 -9.90
N ALA A 15 5.65 -7.95 -9.23
CA ALA A 15 5.34 -7.19 -8.02
C ALA A 15 4.33 -6.05 -8.31
N VAL A 16 4.53 -5.32 -9.40
CA VAL A 16 3.60 -4.25 -9.82
C VAL A 16 2.22 -4.81 -10.15
N LEU A 17 2.15 -5.96 -10.84
CA LEU A 17 0.87 -6.61 -11.15
C LEU A 17 0.14 -7.08 -9.89
N GLU A 18 0.87 -7.60 -8.91
CA GLU A 18 0.27 -8.00 -7.64
C GLU A 18 -0.24 -6.78 -6.86
N MET A 19 0.55 -5.72 -6.79
CA MET A 19 0.10 -4.47 -6.17
C MET A 19 -1.15 -3.91 -6.84
N ALA A 20 -1.21 -3.91 -8.18
CA ALA A 20 -2.39 -3.45 -8.92
C ALA A 20 -3.64 -4.27 -8.58
N ARG A 21 -3.50 -5.59 -8.33
CA ARG A 21 -4.62 -6.43 -7.88
C ARG A 21 -5.07 -6.05 -6.47
N ASP A 22 -4.14 -5.85 -5.54
CA ASP A 22 -4.45 -5.39 -4.18
C ASP A 22 -5.22 -4.08 -4.21
N VAL A 23 -4.76 -3.11 -5.01
CA VAL A 23 -5.46 -1.83 -5.20
C VAL A 23 -6.89 -2.03 -5.70
N ALA A 24 -7.08 -2.88 -6.71
CA ALA A 24 -8.41 -3.16 -7.25
C ALA A 24 -9.34 -3.83 -6.22
N VAL A 25 -8.81 -4.74 -5.39
CA VAL A 25 -9.57 -5.38 -4.30
C VAL A 25 -10.00 -4.36 -3.26
N LEU A 26 -9.07 -3.53 -2.78
CA LEU A 26 -9.35 -2.49 -1.78
C LEU A 26 -10.35 -1.45 -2.30
N ALA A 27 -10.19 -0.99 -3.53
CA ALA A 27 -11.10 -0.03 -4.15
C ALA A 27 -12.53 -0.59 -4.22
N ARG A 28 -12.68 -1.87 -4.59
CA ARG A 28 -13.98 -2.56 -4.60
C ARG A 28 -14.61 -2.67 -3.22
N GLN A 29 -13.83 -2.86 -2.16
CA GLN A 29 -14.36 -2.97 -0.79
C GLN A 29 -15.03 -1.68 -0.30
N VAL A 30 -14.67 -0.54 -0.87
CA VAL A 30 -15.19 0.78 -0.51
C VAL A 30 -16.01 1.43 -1.62
N ASP A 31 -16.43 0.64 -2.62
CA ASP A 31 -17.18 1.10 -3.80
C ASP A 31 -16.51 2.29 -4.53
N LEU A 32 -15.18 2.32 -4.57
CA LEU A 32 -14.40 3.34 -5.26
C LEU A 32 -14.03 2.90 -6.68
N VAL A 33 -14.38 3.73 -7.67
CA VAL A 33 -13.91 3.57 -9.05
C VAL A 33 -12.60 4.35 -9.20
N ILE A 34 -11.53 3.65 -9.59
CA ILE A 34 -10.22 4.25 -9.87
C ILE A 34 -10.07 4.35 -11.40
N PRO A 35 -9.99 5.55 -11.98
CA PRO A 35 -9.64 5.73 -13.39
C PRO A 35 -8.26 5.15 -13.70
N ASP A 36 -8.09 4.58 -14.90
CA ASP A 36 -6.84 3.90 -15.31
C ASP A 36 -5.62 4.83 -15.26
N ASP A 37 -5.80 6.11 -15.56
CA ASP A 37 -4.76 7.14 -15.50
C ASP A 37 -4.32 7.48 -14.07
N CYS A 38 -5.16 7.20 -13.08
CA CYS A 38 -4.88 7.41 -11.67
C CYS A 38 -4.20 6.21 -11.01
N LEU A 39 -4.35 5.00 -11.57
CA LEU A 39 -3.85 3.75 -10.96
C LEU A 39 -2.35 3.79 -10.61
N PRO A 40 -1.44 4.29 -11.48
CA PRO A 40 -0.02 4.39 -11.13
C PRO A 40 0.23 5.29 -9.91
N GLY A 41 -0.50 6.41 -9.81
CA GLY A 41 -0.39 7.33 -8.68
C GLY A 41 -0.94 6.73 -7.39
N VAL A 42 -2.03 5.97 -7.48
CA VAL A 42 -2.60 5.25 -6.32
C VAL A 42 -1.61 4.20 -5.80
N ILE A 43 -0.99 3.42 -6.69
CA ILE A 43 0.04 2.43 -6.32
C ILE A 43 1.21 3.11 -5.60
N PHE A 44 1.75 4.18 -6.17
CA PHE A 44 2.85 4.95 -5.56
C PHE A 44 2.49 5.50 -4.16
N ASN A 45 1.27 6.02 -4.01
CA ASN A 45 0.79 6.53 -2.73
C ASN A 45 0.65 5.42 -1.69
N ILE A 46 0.16 4.24 -2.08
CA ILE A 46 0.04 3.08 -1.17
C ILE A 46 1.41 2.64 -0.66
N GLU A 47 2.42 2.57 -1.53
CA GLU A 47 3.80 2.24 -1.12
C GLU A 47 4.34 3.27 -0.13
N THR A 48 4.12 4.55 -0.39
CA THR A 48 4.51 5.64 0.52
C THR A 48 3.82 5.50 1.88
N LEU A 49 2.50 5.26 1.90
CA LEU A 49 1.74 5.09 3.12
C LEU A 49 2.17 3.83 3.91
N ARG A 50 2.51 2.73 3.23
CA ARG A 50 3.08 1.53 3.88
C ARG A 50 4.38 1.87 4.62
N GLY A 51 5.21 2.73 4.04
CA GLY A 51 6.41 3.25 4.71
C GLY A 51 6.08 4.01 6.00
N TYR A 52 5.05 4.86 5.99
CA TYR A 52 4.62 5.56 7.20
C TYR A 52 3.99 4.63 8.25
N VAL A 53 3.20 3.65 7.82
CA VAL A 53 2.67 2.62 8.73
C VAL A 53 3.82 1.89 9.45
N ALA A 54 4.87 1.51 8.74
CA ALA A 54 6.03 0.86 9.36
C ALA A 54 6.73 1.74 10.42
N LEU A 55 6.73 3.08 10.25
CA LEU A 55 7.25 3.99 11.27
C LEU A 55 6.36 4.02 12.52
N VAL A 56 5.03 4.00 12.34
CA VAL A 56 4.07 3.97 13.45
C VAL A 56 4.10 2.64 14.19
N ASP A 57 4.15 1.51 13.46
CA ASP A 57 4.24 0.16 14.04
C ASP A 57 5.54 -0.05 14.85
N GLY A 58 6.57 0.74 14.57
CA GLY A 58 7.82 0.76 15.34
C GLY A 58 7.70 1.46 16.70
N LEU A 59 6.59 2.11 17.01
CA LEU A 59 6.36 2.76 18.29
C LEU A 59 5.90 1.76 19.34
N VAL A 60 6.56 1.77 20.51
CA VAL A 60 6.09 1.03 21.68
C VAL A 60 4.99 1.85 22.35
N LEU A 61 3.74 1.51 22.06
CA LEU A 61 2.59 2.11 22.72
C LEU A 61 2.21 1.26 23.95
N PRO A 62 1.97 1.89 25.12
CA PRO A 62 1.39 1.21 26.28
C PRO A 62 0.01 0.61 25.96
N ASP A 63 -0.37 -0.46 26.65
CA ASP A 63 -1.69 -1.10 26.51
C ASP A 63 -2.84 -0.16 26.92
N ASP A 64 -2.57 0.86 27.74
CA ASP A 64 -3.51 1.90 28.16
C ASP A 64 -3.46 3.17 27.28
N CYS A 65 -2.79 3.10 26.12
CA CYS A 65 -2.80 4.18 25.12
C CYS A 65 -4.19 4.29 24.48
N GLU A 66 -5.02 5.21 24.98
CA GLU A 66 -6.32 5.49 24.41
C GLU A 66 -6.22 6.24 23.05
N PRO A 67 -7.21 6.08 22.15
CA PRO A 67 -7.31 6.90 20.95
C PRO A 67 -7.38 8.39 21.28
N ALA A 68 -6.72 9.23 20.47
CA ALA A 68 -6.64 10.67 20.73
C ALA A 68 -8.00 11.40 20.75
N PHE A 69 -9.05 10.81 20.17
CA PHE A 69 -10.40 11.36 20.17
C PHE A 69 -11.35 10.44 20.94
N GLY A 70 -12.01 11.00 21.96
CA GLY A 70 -13.06 10.32 22.72
C GLY A 70 -14.44 10.53 22.12
N TYR A 71 -15.27 9.49 22.14
CA TYR A 71 -16.68 9.61 21.77
C TYR A 71 -17.45 10.41 22.82
N VAL A 72 -18.15 11.46 22.39
CA VAL A 72 -19.16 12.16 23.20
C VAL A 72 -20.54 11.78 22.67
N PRO A 73 -21.37 11.09 23.46
CA PRO A 73 -22.72 10.67 23.06
C PRO A 73 -23.69 11.81 22.76
#